data_AF-A0A2N1SXB8-F1
#
_entry.id   AF-A0A2N1SXB8-F1
#
_cell.length_a   1.000
_cell.length_b   1.000
_cell.length_c   1.000
_cell.angle_alpha   90.00
_cell.angle_beta   90.00
_cell.angle_gamma   90.00
#
_symmetry.space_group_name_H-M   'P 1'
#
loop_
_entity.id
_entity.type
_entity.pdbx_description
1 polymer ?
#
loop_
_entity_poly.entity_id
_entity_poly.type
_entity_poly.pdbx_seq_one_letter_code
_entity_poly.pdbx_strand_id
1 'polypeptide(L)' 'MADKKTIKAAKQATEVKTIDQLRTELTAKQNDLNEAKRGHKLGELTNPRAITTMRKEIARLHTAIRADELKSAKENK' A
#
# COMPACT_ATOMS: atom_id res chain seq x y z
N MET A 1 20.49 -25.67 -23.46
CA MET A 1 19.19 -24.99 -23.64
C MET A 1 19.14 -23.84 -22.64
N ALA A 2 19.13 -22.63 -23.19
CA ALA A 2 19.12 -21.27 -22.62
C ALA A 2 18.94 -21.06 -21.09
N ASP A 3 19.95 -20.43 -20.47
CA ASP A 3 19.86 -19.69 -19.22
C ASP A 3 18.98 -18.44 -19.39
N LYS A 4 17.75 -18.49 -18.88
CA LYS A 4 16.82 -17.36 -18.91
C LYS A 4 17.14 -16.37 -17.79
N LYS A 5 18.07 -15.44 -18.05
CA LYS A 5 18.38 -14.31 -17.16
C LYS A 5 17.13 -13.44 -16.98
N THR A 6 16.52 -13.49 -15.80
CA THR A 6 15.35 -12.69 -15.44
C THR A 6 15.76 -11.24 -15.19
N ILE A 7 15.52 -10.38 -16.19
CA ILE A 7 15.69 -8.93 -16.08
C ILE A 7 14.60 -8.42 -15.15
N LYS A 8 14.98 -7.87 -13.98
CA LYS A 8 14.05 -7.21 -13.07
C LYS A 8 13.49 -5.97 -13.77
N ALA A 9 12.19 -5.98 -14.04
CA ALA A 9 11.47 -4.82 -14.59
C ALA A 9 11.64 -3.62 -13.66
N ALA A 10 12.02 -2.47 -14.24
CA ALA A 10 12.12 -1.20 -13.54
C ALA A 10 10.74 -0.81 -12.99
N LYS A 11 10.69 -0.49 -11.69
CA LYS A 11 9.46 -0.01 -11.06
C LYS A 11 9.18 1.40 -11.60
N GLN A 12 8.05 1.54 -12.28
CA GLN A 12 7.48 2.83 -12.68
C GLN A 12 7.43 3.76 -11.46
N ALA A 13 7.95 4.97 -11.62
CA ALA A 13 7.86 6.02 -10.63
C ALA A 13 6.38 6.40 -10.51
N THR A 14 5.74 5.97 -9.42
CA THR A 14 4.41 6.43 -9.06
C THR A 14 4.48 7.93 -8.83
N GLU A 15 3.79 8.69 -9.65
CA GLU A 15 3.49 10.11 -9.46
C GLU A 15 3.21 10.37 -7.97
N VAL A 16 3.86 11.40 -7.42
CA VAL A 16 3.71 11.75 -6.01
C VAL A 16 2.29 12.29 -5.82
N LYS A 17 1.39 11.39 -5.40
CA LYS A 17 0.01 11.74 -5.05
C LYS A 17 0.06 12.79 -3.95
N THR A 18 -0.87 13.75 -4.00
CA THR A 18 -0.98 14.77 -2.95
C THR A 18 -1.35 14.13 -1.61
N ILE A 19 -1.03 14.80 -0.49
CA ILE A 19 -1.31 14.27 0.86
C ILE A 19 -2.78 13.88 1.02
N ASP A 20 -3.70 14.66 0.44
CA ASP A 20 -5.13 14.40 0.49
C ASP A 20 -5.52 13.13 -0.28
N GLN A 21 -4.89 12.88 -1.44
CA GLN A 21 -5.07 11.64 -2.19
C GLN A 21 -4.51 10.42 -1.44
N LEU A 22 -3.40 10.56 -0.72
CA LEU A 22 -2.88 9.48 0.11
C LEU A 22 -3.82 9.16 1.28
N ARG A 23 -4.50 10.16 1.84
CA ARG A 23 -5.50 9.97 2.91
C ARG A 23 -6.76 9.29 2.39
N THR A 24 -7.26 9.65 1.21
CA THR A 24 -8.42 8.98 0.61
C THR A 24 -8.11 7.53 0.22
N GLU A 25 -6.91 7.25 -0.28
CA GLU A 25 -6.49 5.88 -0.57
C GLU A 25 -6.33 5.04 0.71
N LEU A 26 -5.86 5.66 1.78
CA LEU A 26 -5.74 5.01 3.08
C LEU A 26 -7.11 4.58 3.62
N THR A 27 -8.11 5.47 3.57
CA THR A 27 -9.46 5.13 4.04
C THR A 27 -10.09 4.04 3.17
N ALA A 28 -9.92 4.11 1.85
CA ALA A 28 -10.37 3.06 0.93
C ALA A 28 -9.74 1.69 1.27
N LYS A 29 -8.40 1.64 1.40
CA LYS A 29 -7.69 0.39 1.73
C LYS A 29 -8.02 -0.17 3.11
N GLN A 30 -8.36 0.68 4.08
CA GLN A 30 -8.84 0.24 5.38
C GLN A 30 -10.22 -0.42 5.30
N ASN A 31 -11.11 0.11 4.46
CA ASN A 31 -12.42 -0.49 4.21
C ASN A 31 -12.28 -1.85 3.54
N ASP A 32 -11.45 -1.96 2.49
CA ASP A 32 -11.15 -3.23 1.81
C ASP A 32 -10.62 -4.28 2.79
N LEU A 33 -9.73 -3.88 3.70
CA LEU A 33 -9.19 -4.78 4.72
C LEU A 33 -10.26 -5.26 5.71
N ASN A 34 -11.22 -4.40 6.07
CA ASN A 34 -12.33 -4.78 6.94
C ASN A 34 -13.27 -5.76 6.24
N GLU A 35 -13.54 -5.56 4.96
CA GLU A 35 -14.33 -6.49 4.14
C GLU A 35 -13.61 -7.83 3.99
N ALA A 36 -12.32 -7.83 3.65
CA ALA A 36 -11.52 -9.05 3.55
C ALA A 36 -11.48 -9.83 4.87
N LYS A 37 -11.41 -9.14 6.01
CA LYS A 37 -11.51 -9.78 7.34
C LYS A 37 -12.90 -10.38 7.59
N ARG A 38 -13.97 -9.70 7.17
CA ARG A 38 -15.34 -10.22 7.30
C ARG A 38 -15.52 -11.47 6.45
N GLY A 39 -15.12 -11.45 5.17
CA GLY A 39 -15.20 -12.62 4.28
C GLY A 39 -14.41 -13.81 4.80
N HIS A 40 -13.17 -13.59 5.28
CA HIS A 40 -12.40 -14.65 5.92
C HIS A 40 -13.11 -15.20 7.17
N LYS A 41 -13.71 -14.35 8.01
CA LYS A 41 -14.44 -14.79 9.19
C LYS A 41 -15.68 -15.61 8.84
N LEU A 42 -16.35 -15.26 7.74
CA LEU A 42 -17.52 -15.97 7.24
C LEU A 42 -17.18 -17.31 6.58
N GLY A 43 -15.89 -17.64 6.44
CA GLY A 43 -15.45 -18.91 5.86
C GLY A 43 -15.59 -18.95 4.33
N GLU A 44 -15.75 -17.79 3.68
CA GLU A 44 -15.57 -17.71 2.24
C GLU A 44 -14.14 -18.15 1.90
N LEU A 45 -13.96 -18.89 0.79
CA LEU A 45 -12.66 -19.38 0.29
C LEU A 45 -11.78 -18.20 -0.20
N THR A 46 -11.50 -17.29 0.70
CA THR A 46 -10.73 -16.08 0.51
C THR A 46 -9.29 -16.37 0.91
N ASN A 47 -8.35 -15.90 0.09
CA ASN A 47 -6.93 -16.15 0.34
C ASN A 47 -6.45 -15.33 1.56
N PRO A 48 -6.03 -15.97 2.66
CA PRO A 48 -5.60 -15.25 3.86
C PRO A 48 -4.35 -14.38 3.65
N ARG A 49 -3.53 -14.67 2.63
CA ARG A 49 -2.35 -13.85 2.30
C ARG A 49 -2.73 -12.47 1.76
N ALA A 50 -3.92 -12.30 1.18
CA ALA A 50 -4.40 -11.01 0.70
C ALA A 50 -4.56 -10.00 1.86
N ILE A 51 -5.01 -10.46 3.04
CA ILE A 51 -5.08 -9.61 4.25
C ILE A 51 -3.69 -9.14 4.65
N THR A 52 -2.68 -10.02 4.55
CA THR A 52 -1.30 -9.69 4.89
C THR A 52 -0.71 -8.66 3.93
N THR A 53 -1.00 -8.75 2.63
CA THR A 53 -0.55 -7.75 1.65
C THR A 53 -1.23 -6.40 1.87
N MET A 54 -2.55 -6.39 2.10
CA MET A 54 -3.31 -5.16 2.41
C MET A 54 -2.77 -4.45 3.67
N ARG A 55 -2.44 -5.18 4.73
CA ARG A 55 -1.80 -4.60 5.93
C ARG A 55 -0.48 -3.90 5.62
N LYS A 56 0.35 -4.51 4.76
CA LYS A 56 1.63 -3.92 4.35
C LYS A 56 1.42 -2.67 3.50
N GLU A 57 0.41 -2.65 2.64
CA GLU A 57 0.07 -1.48 1.82
C GLU A 57 -0.37 -0.31 2.70
N ILE A 58 -1.26 -0.54 3.68
CA ILE A 58 -1.70 0.50 4.64
C ILE A 58 -0.49 1.07 5.41
N ALA A 59 0.40 0.21 5.89
CA ALA A 59 1.61 0.66 6.61
C ALA A 59 2.53 1.52 5.73
N ARG A 60 2.67 1.17 4.43
CA ARG A 60 3.42 1.99 3.48
C ARG A 60 2.77 3.35 3.24
N LEU A 61 1.44 3.40 3.12
CA LEU A 61 0.70 4.66 2.98
C LEU A 61 0.92 5.58 4.19
N HIS A 62 0.81 5.05 5.42
CA HIS A 62 1.13 5.83 6.63
C HIS A 62 2.58 6.34 6.62
N THR A 63 3.52 5.51 6.19
CA THR A 63 4.94 5.90 6.12
C THR A 63 5.16 7.01 5.09
N ALA A 64 4.49 6.94 3.93
CA ALA A 64 4.57 7.96 2.89
C ALA A 64 4.01 9.31 3.40
N ILE A 65 2.82 9.29 4.00
CA ILE A 65 2.20 10.49 4.61
C ILE A 65 3.15 11.11 5.64
N ARG A 66 3.71 10.29 6.54
CA ARG A 66 4.63 10.78 7.56
C ARG A 66 5.93 11.33 6.99
N ALA A 67 6.46 10.70 5.93
CA ALA A 67 7.66 11.17 5.26
C ALA A 67 7.44 12.56 4.63
N ASP A 68 6.27 12.79 4.04
CA ASP A 68 5.93 14.08 3.44
C ASP A 68 5.66 15.16 4.51
N GLU A 69 5.00 14.81 5.62
CA GLU A 69 4.89 15.70 6.80
C GLU A 69 6.26 16.13 7.35
N LEU A 70 7.22 15.20 7.41
CA LEU A 70 8.56 15.51 7.93
C LEU A 70 9.40 16.34 6.94
N LYS A 71 9.19 16.18 5.63
CA LYS A 71 9.84 17.04 4.63
C LYS A 71 9.31 18.47 4.72
N SER A 72 7.99 18.65 4.75
CA SER A 72 7.38 19.99 4.88
C SER A 72 7.75 20.69 6.19
N ALA A 73 7.92 19.93 7.28
CA ALA A 73 8.42 20.47 8.56
C ALA A 73 9.90 20.90 8.53
N LYS A 74 10.74 20.25 7.69
CA LYS A 74 12.15 20.60 7.54
C LYS A 74 12.36 21.80 6.62
N GLU A 75 11.53 21.97 5.59
CA GLU A 75 11.61 23.10 4.66
C GLU A 75 11.14 24.44 5.29
N ASN A 76 10.36 24.39 6.36
CA ASN A 76 9.88 25.56 7.10
C ASN A 76 10.81 26.00 8.26
N LYS A 77 12.02 25.43 8.37
CA LYS A 77 12.99 25.76 9.42
C LYS A 77 14.27 26.32 8.83
#